data_AF-A0A318AZB4-F1
#
_entry.id   AF-A0A318AZB4-F1
#
_cell.length_a   1.000
_cell.length_b   1.000
_cell.length_c   1.000
_cell.angle_alpha   90.00
_cell.angle_beta   90.00
_cell.angle_gamma   90.00
#
_symmetry.space_group_name_H-M   'P 1'
#
loop_
_entity.id
_entity.type
_entity.pdbx_description
1 polymer ?
#
loop_
_entity_poly.entity_id
_entity_poly.type
_entity_poly.pdbx_seq_one_letter_code
_entity_poly.pdbx_strand_id
1 'polypeptide(L)'
;RLRAAAQVLADLEGDVEGFADLFTASQLVLPPIGAQLARRYLAVGRIADALAALDVSAPGPGIVEQADVGAVTWNQARIAALEAAGEPLEAQAVRWAGFKATLSVEMLRAFLKGLPDFEDVEAEDQALDYAQAYPDPYKALAFLTAWPSAAGAARLVMERGPALHGDRPEVLEPAARLLEHRHPLPATVLLRAMVDDVVRYGRADRYADAARWVLEAESLAPGLPDDMAIDDHPTWARRVAGYRRL
;
A
#
# COMPACT_ATOMS: atom_id res chain seq x y z
N ARG A 1 -29.45 -11.24 -14.37
CA ARG A 1 -30.56 -11.45 -13.41
C ARG A 1 -30.69 -12.92 -13.01
N LEU A 2 -30.76 -13.87 -13.95
CA LEU A 2 -30.78 -15.31 -13.63
C LEU A 2 -29.53 -15.82 -12.90
N ARG A 3 -28.31 -15.39 -13.30
CA ARG A 3 -27.06 -15.79 -12.63
C ARG A 3 -26.96 -15.34 -11.17
N ALA A 4 -27.39 -14.12 -10.85
CA ALA A 4 -27.39 -13.61 -9.48
C ALA A 4 -28.41 -14.34 -8.59
N ALA A 5 -29.57 -14.71 -9.14
CA ALA A 5 -30.57 -15.51 -8.43
C ALA A 5 -30.07 -16.94 -8.19
N ALA A 6 -29.42 -17.57 -9.18
CA ALA A 6 -28.81 -18.89 -9.03
C ALA A 6 -27.67 -18.90 -8.00
N GLN A 7 -26.85 -17.84 -7.97
CA GLN A 7 -25.78 -17.67 -6.99
C GLN A 7 -26.31 -17.56 -5.56
N VAL A 8 -27.38 -16.80 -5.34
CA VAL A 8 -28.03 -16.69 -4.02
C VAL A 8 -28.67 -18.02 -3.60
N LEU A 9 -29.28 -18.77 -4.52
CA LEU A 9 -29.87 -20.08 -4.20
C LEU A 9 -28.80 -21.11 -3.84
N ALA A 10 -27.71 -21.20 -4.60
CA ALA A 10 -26.58 -22.08 -4.28
C ALA A 10 -25.95 -21.73 -2.92
N ASP A 11 -25.85 -20.43 -2.60
CA ASP A 11 -25.35 -19.96 -1.31
C ASP A 11 -26.28 -20.33 -0.14
N LEU A 12 -27.61 -20.32 -0.36
CA LEU A 12 -28.60 -20.71 0.64
C LEU A 12 -28.67 -22.23 0.85
N GLU A 13 -28.42 -23.01 -0.20
CA GLU A 13 -28.45 -24.49 -0.17
C GLU A 13 -27.11 -25.11 0.25
N GLY A 14 -26.03 -24.33 0.27
CA GLY A 14 -24.67 -24.85 0.48
C GLY A 14 -24.17 -25.70 -0.68
N ASP A 15 -24.78 -25.57 -1.86
CA ASP A 15 -24.42 -26.32 -3.06
C ASP A 15 -23.23 -25.66 -3.77
N VAL A 16 -22.04 -25.99 -3.29
CA VAL A 16 -20.78 -25.45 -3.83
C VAL A 16 -20.51 -25.97 -5.25
N GLU A 17 -20.96 -27.17 -5.58
CA GLU A 17 -20.78 -27.77 -6.91
C GLU A 17 -21.72 -27.09 -7.93
N GLY A 18 -22.99 -26.89 -7.58
CA GLY A 18 -23.92 -26.12 -8.40
C GLY A 18 -23.45 -24.67 -8.64
N PHE A 19 -22.71 -24.09 -7.69
CA PHE A 19 -22.06 -22.80 -7.89
C PHE A 19 -20.87 -22.88 -8.87
N ALA A 20 -20.03 -23.91 -8.79
CA ALA A 20 -18.91 -24.11 -9.72
C ALA A 20 -19.40 -24.26 -11.16
N ASP A 21 -20.50 -24.97 -11.38
CA ASP A 21 -21.13 -25.20 -12.68
C ASP A 21 -21.64 -23.90 -13.36
N LEU A 22 -21.75 -22.79 -12.62
CA LEU A 22 -22.09 -21.48 -13.19
C LEU A 22 -20.95 -20.85 -14.03
N PHE A 23 -19.73 -21.38 -13.91
CA PHE A 23 -18.53 -20.85 -14.53
C PHE A 23 -17.94 -21.81 -15.54
N THR A 24 -17.38 -21.27 -16.63
CA THR A 24 -16.62 -22.06 -17.59
C THR A 24 -15.23 -22.38 -17.05
N ALA A 25 -14.56 -23.41 -17.59
CA ALA A 25 -13.17 -23.73 -17.23
C ALA A 25 -12.22 -22.52 -17.35
N SER A 26 -12.42 -21.66 -18.37
CA SER A 26 -11.65 -20.42 -18.54
C SER A 26 -11.94 -19.33 -17.52
N GLN A 27 -13.07 -19.40 -16.80
CA GLN A 27 -13.41 -18.48 -15.72
C GLN A 27 -12.94 -19.01 -14.36
N LEU A 28 -12.88 -20.33 -14.19
CA LEU A 28 -12.41 -20.98 -12.95
C LEU A 28 -10.94 -20.69 -12.65
N VAL A 29 -10.12 -20.41 -13.67
CA VAL A 29 -8.71 -20.01 -13.51
C VAL A 29 -8.55 -18.55 -13.05
N LEU A 30 -9.63 -17.77 -12.94
CA LEU A 30 -9.55 -16.37 -12.52
C LEU A 30 -9.48 -16.28 -10.98
N PRO A 31 -8.51 -15.54 -10.41
CA PRO A 31 -8.34 -15.45 -8.96
C PRO A 31 -9.62 -15.04 -8.19
N PRO A 32 -10.43 -14.06 -8.64
CA PRO A 32 -11.68 -13.72 -7.96
C PRO A 32 -12.71 -14.86 -7.89
N ILE A 33 -12.72 -15.76 -8.88
CA ILE A 33 -13.66 -16.88 -8.94
C ILE A 33 -13.18 -18.01 -8.04
N GLY A 34 -11.90 -18.38 -8.12
CA GLY A 34 -11.33 -19.37 -7.22
C GLY A 34 -11.42 -18.96 -5.75
N ALA A 35 -11.21 -17.68 -5.43
CA ALA A 35 -11.42 -17.15 -4.07
C ALA A 35 -12.88 -17.27 -3.59
N GLN A 36 -13.85 -17.14 -4.50
CA GLN A 36 -15.27 -17.33 -4.19
C GLN A 36 -15.64 -18.80 -3.97
N LEU A 37 -15.06 -19.71 -4.75
CA LEU A 37 -15.23 -21.15 -4.58
C LEU A 37 -14.59 -21.63 -3.28
N ALA A 38 -13.35 -21.23 -3.03
CA ALA A 38 -12.62 -21.62 -1.83
C ALA A 38 -13.35 -21.22 -0.55
N ARG A 39 -13.87 -20.00 -0.47
CA ARG A 39 -14.68 -19.56 0.69
C ARG A 39 -15.91 -20.42 0.93
N ARG A 40 -16.58 -20.85 -0.16
CA ARG A 40 -17.75 -21.74 -0.07
C ARG A 40 -17.37 -23.14 0.37
N TYR A 41 -16.31 -23.71 -0.22
CA TYR A 41 -15.78 -25.01 0.21
C TYR A 41 -15.36 -25.02 1.68
N LEU A 42 -14.72 -23.94 2.17
CA LEU A 42 -14.36 -23.79 3.58
C LEU A 42 -15.59 -23.73 4.49
N ALA A 43 -16.66 -23.04 4.07
CA ALA A 43 -17.90 -22.94 4.86
C ALA A 43 -18.56 -24.30 5.13
N VAL A 44 -18.34 -25.30 4.26
CA VAL A 44 -18.83 -26.68 4.41
C VAL A 44 -17.74 -27.67 4.86
N GLY A 45 -16.57 -27.18 5.29
CA GLY A 45 -15.47 -28.01 5.81
C GLY A 45 -14.66 -28.76 4.75
N ARG A 46 -14.85 -28.48 3.47
CA ARG A 46 -14.14 -29.11 2.34
C ARG A 46 -12.82 -28.40 2.05
N ILE A 47 -11.88 -28.50 2.98
CA ILE A 47 -10.60 -27.76 2.94
C ILE A 47 -9.75 -28.12 1.70
N ALA A 48 -9.65 -29.40 1.35
CA ALA A 48 -8.87 -29.86 0.20
C ALA A 48 -9.38 -29.29 -1.13
N ASP A 49 -10.70 -29.23 -1.31
CA ASP A 49 -11.32 -28.65 -2.51
C ASP A 49 -11.12 -27.13 -2.57
N ALA A 50 -11.14 -26.45 -1.42
CA ALA A 50 -10.82 -25.04 -1.34
C ALA A 50 -9.39 -24.74 -1.82
N LEU A 51 -8.41 -25.54 -1.36
CA LEU A 51 -7.02 -25.42 -1.79
C LEU A 51 -6.87 -25.71 -3.30
N ALA A 52 -7.51 -26.78 -3.80
CA ALA A 52 -7.45 -27.12 -5.22
C ALA A 52 -8.04 -26.01 -6.12
N ALA A 53 -9.16 -25.40 -5.72
CA ALA A 53 -9.74 -24.27 -6.45
C ALA A 53 -8.79 -23.06 -6.47
N LEU A 54 -8.04 -22.82 -5.40
CA LEU A 54 -7.07 -21.74 -5.31
C LEU A 54 -5.82 -22.03 -6.14
N ASP A 55 -5.32 -23.26 -6.15
CA ASP A 55 -4.16 -23.66 -6.94
C ASP A 55 -4.42 -23.48 -8.44
N VAL A 56 -5.61 -23.85 -8.92
CA VAL A 56 -6.04 -23.66 -10.32
C VAL A 56 -6.17 -22.18 -10.70
N SER A 57 -6.48 -21.32 -9.73
CA SER A 57 -6.78 -19.90 -9.94
C SER A 57 -5.67 -18.97 -9.45
N ALA A 58 -4.47 -19.49 -9.19
CA ALA A 58 -3.37 -18.74 -8.64
C ALA A 58 -3.05 -17.52 -9.53
N PRO A 59 -2.92 -16.31 -8.97
CA PRO A 59 -2.62 -15.12 -9.75
C PRO A 59 -1.23 -15.25 -10.39
N GLY A 60 -1.13 -14.92 -11.68
CA GLY A 60 0.16 -14.86 -12.36
C GLY A 60 1.05 -13.73 -11.82
N PRO A 61 2.37 -13.78 -12.06
CA PRO A 61 3.35 -12.86 -11.46
C PRO A 61 3.00 -11.37 -11.64
N GLY A 62 2.53 -10.96 -12.83
CA GLY A 62 2.22 -9.56 -13.13
C GLY A 62 0.93 -9.02 -12.51
N ILE A 63 0.03 -9.88 -12.01
CA ILE A 63 -1.22 -9.46 -11.35
C ILE A 63 -0.97 -9.17 -9.86
N VAL A 64 -0.02 -9.89 -9.26
CA VAL A 64 0.33 -9.77 -7.83
C VAL A 64 0.97 -8.41 -7.52
N GLU A 65 1.76 -7.85 -8.46
CA GLU A 65 2.46 -6.56 -8.31
C GLU A 65 1.54 -5.32 -8.29
N GLN A 66 0.32 -5.44 -8.82
CA GLN A 66 -0.62 -4.30 -8.91
C GLN A 66 -1.60 -4.22 -7.75
N ALA A 67 -1.56 -5.15 -6.79
CA ALA A 67 -2.56 -5.24 -5.71
C ALA A 67 -4.01 -5.23 -6.25
N ASP A 68 -4.26 -5.92 -7.38
CA ASP A 68 -5.60 -6.03 -7.94
C ASP A 68 -6.55 -6.67 -6.90
N VAL A 69 -7.79 -6.22 -6.86
CA VAL A 69 -8.85 -6.71 -5.96
C VAL A 69 -8.96 -8.24 -6.05
N GLY A 70 -8.75 -8.80 -7.24
CA GLY A 70 -8.68 -10.25 -7.45
C GLY A 70 -7.54 -10.94 -6.69
N ALA A 71 -6.33 -10.40 -6.74
CA ALA A 71 -5.18 -10.93 -6.00
C ALA A 71 -5.37 -10.80 -4.47
N VAL A 72 -5.95 -9.68 -4.00
CA VAL A 72 -6.24 -9.48 -2.57
C VAL A 72 -7.23 -10.52 -2.05
N THR A 73 -8.36 -10.69 -2.75
CA THR A 73 -9.39 -11.67 -2.34
C THR A 73 -8.89 -13.11 -2.43
N TRP A 74 -8.03 -13.42 -3.42
CA TRP A 74 -7.38 -14.72 -3.52
C TRP A 74 -6.42 -14.98 -2.35
N ASN A 75 -5.54 -14.03 -2.02
CA ASN A 75 -4.61 -14.18 -0.89
C ASN A 75 -5.37 -14.41 0.44
N GLN A 76 -6.46 -13.67 0.67
CA GLN A 76 -7.30 -13.86 1.86
C GLN A 76 -7.90 -15.26 1.92
N ALA A 77 -8.45 -15.75 0.80
CA ALA A 77 -9.01 -17.10 0.73
C ALA A 77 -7.93 -18.18 0.90
N ARG A 78 -6.73 -17.97 0.34
CA ARG A 78 -5.59 -18.89 0.50
C ARG A 78 -5.09 -18.96 1.93
N ILE A 79 -4.93 -17.83 2.60
CA ILE A 79 -4.57 -17.79 4.02
C ILE A 79 -5.59 -18.56 4.85
N ALA A 80 -6.89 -18.29 4.67
CA ALA A 80 -7.94 -18.98 5.42
C ALA A 80 -7.96 -20.50 5.17
N ALA A 81 -7.72 -20.93 3.93
CA ALA A 81 -7.66 -22.34 3.57
C ALA A 81 -6.45 -23.05 4.21
N LEU A 82 -5.28 -22.41 4.21
CA LEU A 82 -4.07 -22.93 4.83
C LEU A 82 -4.20 -23.02 6.36
N GLU A 83 -4.81 -22.01 6.99
CA GLU A 83 -5.10 -22.06 8.43
C GLU A 83 -6.06 -23.20 8.77
N ALA A 84 -7.12 -23.39 7.99
CA ALA A 84 -8.06 -24.49 8.19
C ALA A 84 -7.40 -25.86 7.97
N ALA A 85 -6.43 -25.95 7.06
CA ALA A 85 -5.64 -27.16 6.81
C ALA A 85 -4.62 -27.47 7.93
N GLY A 86 -4.39 -26.55 8.87
CA GLY A 86 -3.35 -26.70 9.89
C GLY A 86 -1.95 -26.39 9.38
N GLU A 87 -1.83 -25.55 8.34
CA GLU A 87 -0.57 -25.14 7.71
C GLU A 87 -0.22 -23.66 8.01
N PRO A 88 0.03 -23.28 9.28
CA PRO A 88 0.21 -21.89 9.67
C PRO A 88 1.47 -21.26 9.09
N LEU A 89 2.53 -22.03 8.84
CA LEU A 89 3.77 -21.53 8.25
C LEU A 89 3.56 -21.11 6.79
N GLU A 90 2.82 -21.88 6.01
CA GLU A 90 2.47 -21.49 4.65
C GLU A 90 1.54 -20.27 4.64
N ALA A 91 0.58 -20.19 5.57
CA ALA A 91 -0.27 -19.01 5.71
C ALA A 91 0.55 -17.73 5.98
N GLN A 92 1.57 -17.83 6.84
CA GLN A 92 2.52 -16.74 7.10
C GLN A 92 3.35 -16.39 5.86
N ALA A 93 3.80 -17.38 5.09
CA ALA A 93 4.51 -17.14 3.83
C ALA A 93 3.65 -16.36 2.81
N VAL A 94 2.35 -16.66 2.73
CA VAL A 94 1.41 -15.91 1.87
C VAL A 94 1.24 -14.47 2.35
N ARG A 95 1.11 -14.23 3.66
CA ARG A 95 1.04 -12.86 4.20
C ARG A 95 2.30 -12.06 3.88
N TRP A 96 3.47 -12.66 4.08
CA TRP A 96 4.74 -12.02 3.76
C TRP A 96 4.90 -11.73 2.27
N ALA A 97 4.56 -12.68 1.41
CA ALA A 97 4.57 -12.47 -0.04
C ALA A 97 3.59 -11.37 -0.47
N GLY A 98 2.39 -11.35 0.10
CA GLY A 98 1.39 -10.30 -0.12
C GLY A 98 1.87 -8.92 0.32
N PHE A 99 2.51 -8.83 1.48
CA PHE A 99 3.17 -7.60 1.94
C PHE A 99 4.25 -7.17 0.95
N LYS A 100 5.20 -8.04 0.59
CA LYS A 100 6.27 -7.69 -0.35
C LYS A 100 5.77 -7.26 -1.72
N ALA A 101 4.66 -7.81 -2.19
CA ALA A 101 4.09 -7.40 -3.47
C ALA A 101 3.41 -6.03 -3.43
N THR A 102 2.82 -5.64 -2.30
CA THR A 102 1.84 -4.54 -2.24
C THR A 102 2.15 -3.45 -1.21
N LEU A 103 3.05 -3.72 -0.26
CA LEU A 103 3.25 -2.99 0.98
C LEU A 103 1.97 -2.80 1.81
N SER A 104 1.07 -3.80 1.85
CA SER A 104 -0.14 -3.76 2.68
C SER A 104 0.20 -3.78 4.17
N VAL A 105 -0.25 -2.75 4.89
CA VAL A 105 -0.17 -2.65 6.36
C VAL A 105 -0.90 -3.80 7.03
N GLU A 106 -2.08 -4.19 6.52
CA GLU A 106 -2.90 -5.25 7.08
C GLU A 106 -2.19 -6.61 6.99
N MET A 107 -1.56 -6.91 5.86
CA MET A 107 -0.78 -8.14 5.68
C MET A 107 0.41 -8.19 6.63
N LEU A 108 1.13 -7.08 6.80
CA LEU A 108 2.24 -7.01 7.74
C LEU A 108 1.77 -7.18 9.19
N ARG A 109 0.71 -6.47 9.63
CA ARG A 109 0.16 -6.63 10.99
C ARG A 109 -0.26 -8.07 11.26
N ALA A 110 -0.93 -8.70 10.29
CA ALA A 110 -1.37 -10.09 10.42
C ALA A 110 -0.19 -11.06 10.46
N PHE A 111 0.86 -10.80 9.69
CA PHE A 111 2.10 -11.58 9.71
C PHE A 111 2.79 -11.47 11.07
N LEU A 112 3.08 -10.26 11.55
CA LEU A 112 3.75 -10.03 12.84
C LEU A 112 2.98 -10.66 14.01
N LYS A 113 1.65 -10.52 14.03
CA LYS A 113 0.80 -11.12 15.06
C LYS A 113 0.90 -12.66 15.15
N GLY A 114 1.24 -13.32 14.05
CA GLY A 114 1.39 -14.77 14.01
C GLY A 114 2.80 -15.26 14.37
N LEU A 115 3.74 -14.36 14.66
CA LEU A 115 5.10 -14.70 15.08
C LEU A 115 5.20 -14.80 16.61
N PRO A 116 6.19 -15.56 17.13
CA PRO A 116 6.58 -15.48 18.53
C PRO A 116 7.05 -14.07 18.93
N ASP A 117 6.80 -13.65 20.18
CA ASP A 117 7.06 -12.30 20.73
C ASP A 117 8.49 -11.73 20.60
N PHE A 118 9.47 -12.53 20.16
CA PHE A 118 10.85 -12.09 19.94
C PHE A 118 11.23 -12.00 18.46
N GLU A 119 10.46 -12.64 17.57
CA GLU A 119 10.69 -12.64 16.13
C GLU A 119 9.95 -11.50 15.44
N ASP A 120 8.91 -10.93 16.06
CA ASP A 120 8.10 -9.86 15.50
C ASP A 120 8.88 -8.55 15.31
N VAL A 121 9.75 -8.19 16.26
CA VAL A 121 10.61 -6.99 16.15
C VAL A 121 11.60 -7.13 14.98
N GLU A 122 12.30 -8.27 14.88
CA GLU A 122 13.24 -8.51 13.78
C GLU A 122 12.52 -8.54 12.42
N ALA A 123 11.32 -9.14 12.37
CA ALA A 123 10.49 -9.16 11.18
C ALA A 123 9.96 -7.77 10.80
N GLU A 124 9.61 -6.92 11.77
CA GLU A 124 9.21 -5.54 11.53
C GLU A 124 10.37 -4.74 10.93
N ASP A 125 11.57 -4.85 11.49
CA ASP A 125 12.77 -4.20 10.95
C ASP A 125 13.04 -4.64 9.50
N GLN A 126 12.97 -5.94 9.22
CA GLN A 126 13.10 -6.48 7.86
C GLN A 126 12.02 -5.92 6.91
N ALA A 127 10.79 -5.73 7.39
CA ALA A 127 9.70 -5.16 6.61
C ALA A 127 9.93 -3.68 6.28
N LEU A 128 10.42 -2.91 7.24
CA LEU A 128 10.77 -1.50 7.05
C LEU A 128 11.95 -1.32 6.08
N ASP A 129 12.96 -2.16 6.18
CA ASP A 129 14.08 -2.16 5.22
C ASP A 129 13.65 -2.60 3.82
N TYR A 130 12.74 -3.58 3.72
CA TYR A 130 12.15 -3.94 2.44
C TYR A 130 11.38 -2.77 1.82
N ALA A 131 10.57 -2.07 2.61
CA ALA A 131 9.81 -0.90 2.15
C ALA A 131 10.74 0.23 1.67
N GLN A 132 11.88 0.46 2.34
CA GLN A 132 12.87 1.45 1.93
C GLN A 132 13.37 1.23 0.49
N ALA A 133 13.64 -0.02 0.14
CA ALA A 133 14.17 -0.43 -1.16
C ALA A 133 13.08 -0.66 -2.22
N TYR A 134 11.80 -0.50 -1.88
CA TYR A 134 10.70 -0.85 -2.76
C TYR A 134 10.71 0.01 -4.05
N PRO A 135 10.51 -0.57 -5.26
CA PRO A 135 10.73 0.14 -6.52
C PRO A 135 9.94 1.44 -6.67
N ASP A 136 8.67 1.46 -6.28
CA ASP A 136 7.83 2.66 -6.30
C ASP A 136 8.01 3.49 -5.02
N PRO A 137 8.67 4.66 -5.07
CA PRO A 137 8.92 5.47 -3.89
C PRO A 137 7.64 6.05 -3.28
N TYR A 138 6.56 6.24 -4.05
CA TYR A 138 5.30 6.73 -3.50
C TYR A 138 4.58 5.66 -2.70
N LYS A 139 4.56 4.42 -3.19
CA LYS A 139 4.03 3.29 -2.41
C LYS A 139 4.82 3.07 -1.13
N ALA A 140 6.15 3.15 -1.21
CA ALA A 140 7.02 3.08 -0.03
C ALA A 140 6.69 4.18 0.99
N LEU A 141 6.58 5.44 0.54
CA LEU A 141 6.28 6.57 1.42
C LEU A 141 4.88 6.46 2.03
N ALA A 142 3.88 6.07 1.23
CA ALA A 142 2.51 5.85 1.71
C ALA A 142 2.47 4.76 2.80
N PHE A 143 3.17 3.64 2.59
CA PHE A 143 3.27 2.58 3.59
C PHE A 143 3.97 3.06 4.87
N LEU A 144 5.15 3.69 4.76
CA LEU A 144 5.89 4.18 5.94
C LEU A 144 5.08 5.21 6.74
N THR A 145 4.26 5.99 6.05
CA THR A 145 3.35 6.96 6.67
C THR A 145 2.19 6.26 7.40
N ALA A 146 1.58 5.25 6.77
CA ALA A 146 0.50 4.46 7.36
C ALA A 146 0.98 3.48 8.46
N TRP A 147 2.26 3.09 8.45
CA TRP A 147 2.96 2.35 9.51
C TRP A 147 3.59 3.26 10.59
N PRO A 148 3.12 4.49 10.71
CA PRO A 148 3.84 5.66 11.27
C PRO A 148 5.37 5.57 11.53
N SER A 149 6.16 5.07 10.59
CA SER A 149 7.63 5.06 10.70
C SER A 149 8.22 6.40 10.24
N ALA A 150 8.27 7.38 11.14
CA ALA A 150 8.81 8.72 10.82
C ALA A 150 10.29 8.67 10.42
N ALA A 151 11.11 7.85 11.07
CA ALA A 151 12.52 7.68 10.73
C ALA A 151 12.71 7.05 9.34
N GLY A 152 11.92 6.01 9.01
CA GLY A 152 11.94 5.38 7.69
C GLY A 152 11.49 6.35 6.59
N ALA A 153 10.37 7.06 6.81
CA ALA A 153 9.88 8.07 5.87
C ALA A 153 10.90 9.19 5.64
N ALA A 154 11.55 9.67 6.71
CA ALA A 154 12.61 10.67 6.61
C ALA A 154 13.79 10.18 5.76
N ARG A 155 14.26 8.95 6.02
CA ARG A 155 15.33 8.30 5.25
C ARG A 155 14.96 8.18 3.77
N LEU A 156 13.75 7.71 3.46
CA LEU A 156 13.26 7.59 2.08
C LEU A 156 13.23 8.93 1.35
N VAL A 157 12.72 9.99 2.00
CA VAL A 157 12.68 11.32 1.39
C VAL A 157 14.08 11.87 1.12
N MET A 158 15.03 11.66 2.03
CA MET A 158 16.40 12.16 1.82
C MET A 158 17.17 11.38 0.75
N GLU A 159 16.99 10.06 0.68
CA GLU A 159 17.69 9.21 -0.29
C GLU A 159 17.07 9.24 -1.69
N ARG A 160 15.73 9.33 -1.76
CA ARG A 160 14.95 9.15 -3.00
C ARG A 160 14.03 10.33 -3.32
N GLY A 161 14.18 11.45 -2.62
CA GLY A 161 13.43 12.69 -2.82
C GLY A 161 13.34 13.17 -4.27
N PRO A 162 14.41 13.12 -5.10
CA PRO A 162 14.33 13.50 -6.51
C PRO A 162 13.31 12.70 -7.35
N ALA A 163 12.94 11.49 -6.92
CA ALA A 163 11.93 10.66 -7.57
C ALA A 163 10.50 10.92 -7.05
N LEU A 164 10.36 11.68 -5.96
CA LEU A 164 9.09 12.13 -5.38
C LEU A 164 8.75 13.51 -5.94
N HIS A 165 8.07 13.51 -7.08
CA HIS A 165 7.49 14.72 -7.67
C HIS A 165 6.29 15.22 -6.87
N GLY A 166 6.07 16.54 -6.89
CA GLY A 166 5.00 17.20 -6.14
C GLY A 166 3.59 16.99 -6.65
N ASP A 167 3.37 16.11 -7.64
CA ASP A 167 2.09 15.96 -8.34
C ASP A 167 1.07 15.07 -7.61
N ARG A 168 1.50 14.36 -6.55
CA ARG A 168 0.71 13.43 -5.72
C ARG A 168 0.53 13.90 -4.26
N PRO A 169 -0.14 15.05 -4.02
CA PRO A 169 -0.32 15.59 -2.67
C PRO A 169 -1.02 14.61 -1.71
N GLU A 170 -1.87 13.71 -2.22
CA GLU A 170 -2.53 12.67 -1.44
C GLU A 170 -1.56 11.71 -0.73
N VAL A 171 -0.33 11.56 -1.22
CA VAL A 171 0.75 10.81 -0.56
C VAL A 171 1.70 11.72 0.21
N LEU A 172 2.02 12.90 -0.35
CA LEU A 172 3.05 13.76 0.19
C LEU A 172 2.59 14.57 1.42
N GLU A 173 1.33 15.02 1.47
CA GLU A 173 0.85 15.79 2.63
C GLU A 173 0.83 14.97 3.92
N PRO A 174 0.28 13.75 3.96
CA PRO A 174 0.27 12.96 5.19
C PRO A 174 1.70 12.65 5.65
N ALA A 175 2.62 12.40 4.71
CA ALA A 175 4.02 12.16 5.02
C ALA A 175 4.70 13.42 5.58
N ALA A 176 4.47 14.60 5.01
CA ALA A 176 5.00 15.86 5.54
C ALA A 176 4.53 16.10 6.98
N ARG A 177 3.24 15.88 7.26
CA ARG A 177 2.66 16.00 8.62
C ARG A 177 3.26 15.00 9.61
N LEU A 178 3.53 13.76 9.19
CA LEU A 178 4.21 12.78 10.05
C LEU A 178 5.63 13.24 10.43
N LEU A 179 6.30 13.96 9.52
CA LEU A 179 7.71 14.33 9.63
C LEU A 179 7.93 15.67 10.35
N GLU A 180 6.98 16.60 10.30
CA GLU A 180 7.18 18.02 10.64
C GLU A 180 7.84 18.28 12.01
N HIS A 181 7.52 17.48 13.04
CA HIS A 181 8.03 17.70 14.39
C HIS A 181 9.43 17.13 14.67
N ARG A 182 9.75 15.96 14.09
CA ARG A 182 11.01 15.24 14.39
C ARG A 182 12.02 15.28 13.24
N HIS A 183 11.54 15.55 12.04
CA HIS A 183 12.29 15.54 10.79
C HIS A 183 11.88 16.74 9.91
N PRO A 184 12.12 17.98 10.36
CA PRO A 184 11.66 19.20 9.68
C PRO A 184 12.25 19.38 8.27
N LEU A 185 13.48 18.90 8.05
CA LEU A 185 14.13 18.97 6.73
C LEU A 185 13.42 18.08 5.68
N PRO A 186 13.22 16.76 5.90
CA PRO A 186 12.38 15.93 5.03
C PRO A 186 10.97 16.48 4.81
N ALA A 187 10.30 16.97 5.86
CA ALA A 187 8.97 17.58 5.73
C ALA A 187 9.00 18.79 4.78
N THR A 188 10.00 19.66 4.93
CA THR A 188 10.20 20.83 4.06
C THR A 188 10.46 20.41 2.61
N VAL A 189 11.25 19.37 2.36
CA VAL A 189 11.48 18.84 1.01
C VAL A 189 10.16 18.47 0.33
N LEU A 190 9.28 17.75 1.02
CA LEU A 190 7.98 17.35 0.48
C LEU A 190 7.05 18.54 0.21
N LEU A 191 6.92 19.46 1.17
CA LEU A 191 6.10 20.66 1.02
C LEU A 191 6.56 21.52 -0.17
N ARG A 192 7.87 21.74 -0.28
CA ARG A 192 8.45 22.52 -1.37
C ARG A 192 8.30 21.82 -2.71
N ALA A 193 8.41 20.49 -2.78
CA ALA A 193 8.18 19.74 -4.01
C ALA A 193 6.74 19.94 -4.53
N MET A 194 5.74 19.90 -3.64
CA MET A 194 4.34 20.14 -4.00
C MET A 194 4.11 21.58 -4.50
N VAL A 195 4.65 22.57 -3.81
CA VAL A 195 4.57 23.98 -4.24
C VAL A 195 5.26 24.18 -5.60
N ASP A 196 6.48 23.65 -5.75
CA ASP A 196 7.27 23.76 -6.99
C ASP A 196 6.51 23.14 -8.18
N ASP A 197 5.84 21.98 -7.99
CA ASP A 197 4.97 21.38 -9.01
C ASP A 197 3.79 22.29 -9.40
N VAL A 198 3.08 22.83 -8.41
CA VAL A 198 1.94 23.73 -8.65
C VAL A 198 2.34 24.98 -9.44
N VAL A 199 3.43 25.65 -9.07
CA VAL A 199 3.85 26.89 -9.74
C VAL A 199 4.51 26.65 -11.09
N ARG A 200 5.25 25.55 -11.25
CA ARG A 200 5.94 25.21 -12.49
C ARG A 200 4.96 24.80 -13.59
N TYR A 201 3.94 24.03 -13.23
CA TYR A 201 2.96 23.52 -14.19
C TYR A 201 1.65 24.32 -14.23
N GLY A 202 1.48 25.28 -13.32
CA GLY A 202 0.33 26.18 -13.29
C GLY A 202 -0.97 25.46 -12.91
N ARG A 203 -0.94 24.61 -11.88
CA ARG A 203 -2.12 23.88 -11.37
C ARG A 203 -3.04 24.80 -10.59
N ALA A 204 -3.86 25.57 -11.30
CA ALA A 204 -4.70 26.62 -10.72
C ALA A 204 -5.68 26.10 -9.65
N ASP A 205 -6.15 24.86 -9.78
CA ASP A 205 -7.01 24.18 -8.81
C ASP A 205 -6.33 23.96 -7.44
N ARG A 206 -4.99 24.04 -7.39
CA ARG A 206 -4.19 23.79 -6.17
C ARG A 206 -3.50 25.05 -5.61
N TYR A 207 -3.81 26.25 -6.10
CA TYR A 207 -3.15 27.48 -5.61
C TYR A 207 -3.44 27.78 -4.13
N ALA A 208 -4.66 27.50 -3.68
CA ALA A 208 -5.01 27.64 -2.26
C ALA A 208 -4.19 26.69 -1.37
N ASP A 209 -4.02 25.43 -1.81
CA ASP A 209 -3.18 24.46 -1.12
C ASP A 209 -1.70 24.84 -1.14
N ALA A 210 -1.20 25.32 -2.29
CA ALA A 210 0.18 25.79 -2.40
C ALA A 210 0.48 26.96 -1.46
N ALA A 211 -0.44 27.92 -1.31
CA ALA A 211 -0.28 29.00 -0.36
C ALA A 211 -0.19 28.48 1.09
N ARG A 212 -0.99 27.47 1.44
CA ARG A 212 -0.91 26.80 2.75
C ARG A 212 0.43 26.07 2.92
N TRP A 213 0.87 25.29 1.93
CA TRP A 213 2.16 24.58 2.00
C TRP A 213 3.36 25.52 2.10
N VAL A 214 3.30 26.72 1.50
CA VAL A 214 4.33 27.77 1.68
C VAL A 214 4.42 28.18 3.15
N LEU A 215 3.29 28.46 3.80
CA LEU A 215 3.23 28.84 5.22
C LEU A 215 3.71 27.70 6.13
N GLU A 216 3.31 26.46 5.84
CA GLU A 216 3.79 25.28 6.55
C GLU A 216 5.33 25.16 6.43
N ALA A 217 5.89 25.30 5.21
CA ALA A 217 7.34 25.26 4.98
C ALA A 217 8.10 26.44 5.61
N GLU A 218 7.45 27.60 5.76
CA GLU A 218 8.00 28.76 6.49
C GLU A 218 8.09 28.47 7.99
N SER A 219 7.04 27.85 8.56
CA SER A 219 7.01 27.51 9.98
C SER A 219 8.10 26.51 10.40
N LEU A 220 8.57 25.68 9.47
CA LEU A 220 9.64 24.70 9.70
C LEU A 220 11.05 25.27 9.54
N ALA A 221 11.19 26.42 8.88
CA ALA A 221 12.49 27.03 8.58
C ALA A 221 13.41 27.22 9.80
N PRO A 222 12.92 27.63 11.00
CA PRO A 222 13.76 27.76 12.19
C PRO A 222 14.36 26.45 12.70
N GLY A 223 13.77 25.30 12.34
CA GLY A 223 14.24 23.97 12.75
C GLY A 223 15.16 23.29 11.74
N LEU A 224 15.53 23.96 10.65
CA LEU A 224 16.37 23.39 9.60
C LEU A 224 17.86 23.47 9.97
N PRO A 225 18.67 22.44 9.63
CA PRO A 225 20.13 22.51 9.78
C PRO A 225 20.76 23.59 8.88
N ASP A 226 21.79 24.26 9.36
CA ASP A 226 22.50 25.31 8.61
C ASP A 226 23.24 24.77 7.36
N ASP A 227 23.64 23.50 7.38
CA ASP A 227 24.39 22.80 6.33
C ASP A 227 23.50 21.97 5.39
N MET A 228 22.19 22.27 5.36
CA MET A 228 21.24 21.53 4.55
C MET A 228 21.54 21.61 3.04
N ALA A 229 21.33 20.50 2.34
CA ALA A 229 21.49 20.40 0.89
C ALA A 229 20.26 20.93 0.10
N ILE A 230 19.57 21.94 0.63
CA ILE A 230 18.46 22.64 -0.03
C ILE A 230 18.63 24.15 0.13
N ASP A 231 17.99 24.93 -0.74
CA ASP A 231 18.01 26.39 -0.62
C ASP A 231 17.46 26.85 0.75
N ASP A 232 17.99 27.95 1.29
CA ASP A 232 17.35 28.63 2.42
C ASP A 232 15.90 29.05 2.07
N HIS A 233 15.06 29.22 3.10
CA HIS A 233 13.66 29.55 2.89
C HIS A 233 13.47 30.86 2.09
N PRO A 234 14.18 31.98 2.39
CA PRO A 234 14.05 33.20 1.61
C PRO A 234 14.44 33.06 0.13
N THR A 235 15.43 32.25 -0.19
CA THR A 235 15.87 31.98 -1.57
C THR A 235 14.85 31.15 -2.32
N TRP A 236 14.34 30.10 -1.69
CA TRP A 236 13.26 29.29 -2.23
C TRP A 236 11.97 30.11 -2.46
N ALA A 237 11.54 30.89 -1.46
CA ALA A 237 10.32 31.70 -1.55
C ALA A 237 10.40 32.76 -2.68
N ARG A 238 11.57 33.39 -2.87
CA ARG A 238 11.79 34.30 -4.00
C ARG A 238 11.70 33.59 -5.35
N ARG A 239 12.19 32.36 -5.46
CA ARG A 239 12.06 31.54 -6.66
C ARG A 239 10.59 31.25 -6.96
N VAL A 240 9.83 30.83 -5.95
CA VAL A 240 8.39 30.56 -6.05
C VAL A 240 7.61 31.81 -6.49
N ALA A 241 7.88 32.97 -5.88
CA ALA A 241 7.26 34.24 -6.24
C ALA A 241 7.62 34.73 -7.66
N GLY A 242 8.75 34.27 -8.22
CA GLY A 242 9.16 34.58 -9.59
C GLY A 242 8.28 33.91 -10.66
N TYR A 243 7.57 32.83 -10.31
CA TYR A 243 6.54 32.26 -11.18
C TYR A 243 5.33 33.20 -11.13
N ARG A 244 5.03 33.88 -12.25
CA ARG A 244 3.96 34.91 -12.38
C ARG A 244 2.52 34.38 -12.22
N ARG A 245 2.27 33.42 -11.34
CA ARG A 245 1.00 32.68 -11.25
C ARG A 245 0.50 32.39 -9.83
N LEU A 246 1.14 32.93 -8.80
CA LEU A 246 0.55 33.03 -7.45
C LEU A 246 0.13 34.47 -7.17
#